data_AF-A0A3M1G056-F1
#
_entry.id   AF-A0A3M1G056-F1
#
_cell.length_a   1.000
_cell.length_b   1.000
_cell.length_c   1.000
_cell.angle_alpha   90.00
_cell.angle_beta   90.00
_cell.angle_gamma   90.00
#
_symmetry.space_group_name_H-M   'P 1'
#
loop_
_entity.id
_entity.type
_entity.pdbx_description
1 polymer ?
#
loop_
_entity_poly.entity_id
_entity_poly.type
_entity_poly.pdbx_seq_one_letter_code
_entity_poly.pdbx_strand_id
1 'polypeptide(L)'
;IIALTVGKGGLPADEEDRAAIAAEIMARAMEYGVPLENVYLDPLVLQIATTQEQAVKVIRAIEVFKQLNEPPMKTVVGLSNISNGCPKHIRPILNKYYFLMLLNAGLDAAIADPAEMKEAMEERELFNKVLNGEEIEDKEKMTVMKKTIDVILGNTLYAHSYLEM
;
A
#
# COMPACT_ATOMS: atom_id res chain seq x y z
N ILE A 1 10.08 -13.67 9.21
CA ILE A 1 10.05 -14.18 7.81
C ILE A 1 9.14 -13.26 7.02
N ILE A 2 9.57 -12.79 5.85
CA ILE A 2 8.70 -12.10 4.90
C ILE A 2 8.16 -13.14 3.92
N ALA A 3 6.85 -13.22 3.79
CA ALA A 3 6.15 -14.18 2.95
C ALA A 3 5.37 -13.45 1.88
N LEU A 4 5.84 -13.53 0.64
CA LEU A 4 5.20 -12.91 -0.51
C LEU A 4 3.91 -13.67 -0.85
N THR A 5 2.80 -12.97 -1.04
CA THR A 5 1.55 -13.59 -1.50
C THR A 5 1.57 -13.79 -3.02
N VAL A 6 2.50 -14.62 -3.49
CA VAL A 6 2.64 -15.04 -4.88
C VAL A 6 2.47 -16.54 -4.99
N GLY A 7 1.50 -16.95 -5.79
CA GLY A 7 1.21 -18.36 -6.02
C GLY A 7 2.05 -18.94 -7.16
N LYS A 8 1.94 -20.26 -7.37
CA LYS A 8 2.56 -20.95 -8.52
C LYS A 8 2.03 -20.46 -9.87
N GLY A 9 0.83 -19.89 -9.89
CA GLY A 9 0.18 -19.32 -11.09
C GLY A 9 0.69 -17.93 -11.49
N GLY A 10 1.60 -17.32 -10.72
CA GLY A 10 2.10 -15.98 -10.95
C GLY A 10 1.52 -14.95 -9.98
N LEU A 11 1.41 -13.69 -10.44
CA LEU A 11 0.89 -12.59 -9.63
C LEU A 11 -0.60 -12.80 -9.32
N PRO A 12 -1.03 -12.58 -8.07
CA PRO A 12 -2.44 -12.69 -7.68
C PRO A 12 -3.29 -11.61 -8.38
N ALA A 13 -4.52 -11.95 -8.75
CA ALA A 13 -5.37 -11.04 -9.50
C ALA A 13 -5.94 -9.92 -8.60
N ASP A 14 -6.31 -10.24 -7.37
CA ASP A 14 -7.07 -9.41 -6.43
C ASP A 14 -6.72 -9.71 -4.96
N GLU A 15 -7.46 -9.11 -4.03
CA GLU A 15 -7.34 -9.26 -2.59
C GLU A 15 -7.74 -10.66 -2.10
N GLU A 16 -8.72 -11.31 -2.74
CA GLU A 16 -9.17 -12.66 -2.41
C GLU A 16 -8.10 -13.71 -2.75
N ASP A 17 -7.49 -13.63 -3.93
CA ASP A 17 -6.37 -14.48 -4.32
C ASP A 17 -5.19 -14.35 -3.33
N ARG A 18 -4.88 -13.11 -2.93
CA ARG A 18 -3.84 -12.83 -1.93
C ARG A 18 -4.18 -13.44 -0.58
N ALA A 19 -5.44 -13.35 -0.15
CA ALA A 19 -5.92 -13.92 1.11
C ALA A 19 -5.85 -15.45 1.12
N ALA A 20 -6.18 -16.10 -0.01
CA ALA A 20 -6.04 -17.55 -0.16
C ALA A 20 -4.56 -17.98 0.00
N ILE A 21 -3.64 -17.28 -0.67
CA ILE A 21 -2.19 -17.55 -0.53
C ILE A 21 -1.71 -17.28 0.90
N ALA A 22 -2.19 -16.21 1.55
CA ALA A 22 -1.86 -15.90 2.94
C ALA A 22 -2.33 -17.00 3.91
N ALA A 23 -3.52 -17.58 3.68
CA ALA A 23 -4.02 -18.71 4.47
C ALA A 23 -3.17 -19.97 4.27
N GLU A 24 -2.71 -20.24 3.04
CA GLU A 24 -1.76 -21.32 2.78
C GLU A 24 -0.42 -21.10 3.49
N ILE A 25 0.12 -19.89 3.43
CA ILE A 25 1.34 -19.49 4.14
C ILE A 25 1.18 -19.71 5.64
N MET A 26 0.05 -19.29 6.22
CA MET A 26 -0.25 -19.48 7.64
C MET A 26 -0.23 -20.95 8.03
N ALA A 27 -0.94 -21.80 7.28
CA ALA A 27 -0.98 -23.24 7.56
C ALA A 27 0.42 -23.88 7.50
N ARG A 28 1.24 -23.47 6.53
CA ARG A 28 2.62 -23.95 6.42
C ARG A 28 3.51 -23.44 7.54
N ALA A 29 3.41 -22.16 7.90
CA ALA A 29 4.16 -21.60 9.02
C ALA A 29 3.91 -22.41 10.30
N MET A 30 2.64 -22.75 10.58
CA MET A 30 2.25 -23.58 11.72
C MET A 30 2.81 -25.01 11.63
N GLU A 31 2.75 -25.65 10.45
CA GLU A 31 3.31 -26.99 10.22
C GLU A 31 4.81 -27.06 10.54
N TYR A 32 5.56 -26.01 10.20
CA TYR A 32 6.99 -25.89 10.48
C TYR A 32 7.32 -25.28 11.85
N GLY A 33 6.32 -25.01 12.70
CA GLY A 33 6.51 -24.45 14.04
C GLY A 33 7.01 -23.00 14.04
N VAL A 34 6.77 -22.24 12.97
CA VAL A 34 7.07 -20.80 12.89
C VAL A 34 5.96 -20.03 13.60
N PRO A 35 6.26 -19.24 14.66
CA PRO A 35 5.26 -18.41 15.31
C PRO A 35 4.69 -17.36 14.34
N LEU A 36 3.37 -17.19 14.31
CA LEU A 36 2.69 -16.32 13.34
C LEU A 36 3.05 -14.84 13.53
N GLU A 37 3.40 -14.42 14.75
CA GLU A 37 3.88 -13.06 15.04
C GLU A 37 5.24 -12.72 14.39
N ASN A 38 5.96 -13.74 13.91
CA ASN A 38 7.20 -13.62 13.16
C ASN A 38 6.99 -13.65 11.64
N VAL A 39 5.75 -13.82 11.18
CA VAL A 39 5.39 -13.81 9.76
C VAL A 39 4.93 -12.41 9.37
N TYR A 40 5.54 -11.88 8.30
CA TYR A 40 5.16 -10.64 7.65
C TYR A 40 4.66 -10.97 6.24
N LEU A 41 3.37 -10.82 6.00
CA LEU A 41 2.75 -11.00 4.69
C LEU A 41 3.05 -9.80 3.80
N ASP A 42 3.54 -10.04 2.59
CA ASP A 42 3.75 -9.01 1.57
C ASP A 42 2.75 -9.19 0.42
N PRO A 43 1.77 -8.27 0.27
CA PRO A 43 0.76 -8.32 -0.78
C PRO A 43 1.30 -7.97 -2.19
N LEU A 44 2.60 -7.70 -2.33
CA LEU A 44 3.26 -7.29 -3.57
C LEU A 44 2.71 -5.98 -4.15
N VAL A 45 3.30 -4.87 -3.71
CA VAL A 45 3.12 -3.57 -4.37
C VAL A 45 3.69 -3.62 -5.79
N LEU A 46 2.87 -3.24 -6.77
CA LEU A 46 3.23 -3.17 -8.19
C LEU A 46 3.25 -1.71 -8.69
N GLN A 47 3.84 -1.48 -9.86
CA GLN A 47 3.99 -0.15 -10.42
C GLN A 47 2.65 0.47 -10.83
N ILE A 48 2.38 1.69 -10.37
CA ILE A 48 1.13 2.38 -10.71
C ILE A 48 1.02 2.72 -12.20
N ALA A 49 2.17 2.85 -12.87
CA ALA A 49 2.24 3.25 -14.28
C ALA A 49 1.68 2.20 -15.26
N THR A 50 1.59 0.92 -14.87
CA THR A 50 1.07 -0.14 -15.75
C THR A 50 0.01 -1.03 -15.12
N THR A 51 -0.07 -1.06 -13.80
CA THR A 51 -0.99 -1.92 -13.03
C THR A 51 -1.66 -1.09 -11.94
N GLN A 52 -2.29 0.01 -12.34
CA GLN A 52 -2.85 1.00 -11.42
C GLN A 52 -3.90 0.40 -10.49
N GLU A 53 -4.75 -0.47 -11.02
CA GLU A 53 -5.82 -1.15 -10.28
C GLU A 53 -5.29 -2.01 -9.13
N GLN A 54 -4.03 -2.44 -9.19
CA GLN A 54 -3.40 -3.23 -8.14
C GLN A 54 -3.13 -2.42 -6.87
N ALA A 55 -3.03 -1.09 -6.95
CA ALA A 55 -2.82 -0.25 -5.77
C ALA A 55 -3.97 -0.39 -4.75
N VAL A 56 -5.22 -0.31 -5.22
CA VAL A 56 -6.40 -0.50 -4.34
C VAL A 56 -6.50 -1.93 -3.83
N LYS A 57 -6.23 -2.92 -4.69
CA LYS A 57 -6.27 -4.34 -4.32
C LYS A 57 -5.27 -4.68 -3.23
N VAL A 58 -4.09 -4.06 -3.25
CA VAL A 58 -3.08 -4.21 -2.19
C VAL A 58 -3.55 -3.57 -0.87
N ILE A 59 -4.16 -2.39 -0.91
CA ILE A 59 -4.75 -1.76 0.29
C ILE A 59 -5.77 -2.70 0.93
N ARG A 60 -6.72 -3.22 0.13
CA ARG A 60 -7.74 -4.16 0.60
C ARG A 60 -7.16 -5.49 1.09
N ALA A 61 -6.14 -6.01 0.42
CA ALA A 61 -5.46 -7.23 0.86
C ALA A 61 -4.89 -7.08 2.28
N ILE A 62 -4.32 -5.92 2.62
CA ILE A 62 -3.84 -5.64 3.99
C ILE A 62 -5.01 -5.69 4.97
N GLU A 63 -6.14 -5.05 4.66
CA GLU A 63 -7.34 -5.08 5.52
C GLU A 63 -7.83 -6.52 5.75
N VAL A 64 -7.86 -7.33 4.68
CA VAL A 64 -8.25 -8.74 4.75
C VAL A 64 -7.25 -9.56 5.57
N PHE A 65 -5.94 -9.33 5.40
CA PHE A 65 -4.91 -10.03 6.18
C PHE A 65 -5.09 -9.82 7.68
N LYS A 66 -5.54 -8.63 8.10
CA LYS A 66 -5.83 -8.33 9.51
C LYS A 66 -7.01 -9.12 10.09
N GLN A 67 -7.81 -9.75 9.24
CA GLN A 67 -8.98 -10.53 9.65
C GLN A 67 -8.73 -12.04 9.57
N LEU A 68 -7.57 -12.49 9.07
CA LEU A 68 -7.28 -13.92 8.87
C LEU A 68 -7.06 -14.70 10.17
N ASN A 69 -6.47 -14.07 11.19
CA ASN A 69 -6.13 -14.72 12.45
C ASN A 69 -6.00 -13.71 13.61
N GLU A 70 -6.01 -14.21 14.85
CA GLU A 70 -5.89 -13.39 16.07
C GLU A 70 -4.80 -13.97 17.01
N PRO A 71 -3.75 -13.20 17.38
CA PRO A 71 -3.42 -11.87 16.86
C PRO A 71 -3.02 -11.93 15.38
N PRO A 72 -3.33 -10.91 14.56
CA PRO A 72 -3.04 -10.94 13.13
C PRO A 72 -1.56 -11.14 12.82
N MET A 73 -1.27 -11.91 11.77
CA MET A 73 0.06 -11.87 11.15
C MET A 73 0.40 -10.44 10.75
N LYS A 74 1.69 -10.11 10.79
CA LYS A 74 2.14 -8.78 10.40
C LYS A 74 2.12 -8.63 8.89
N THR A 75 2.19 -7.40 8.41
CA THR A 75 2.23 -7.04 7.00
C THR A 75 3.45 -6.18 6.70
N VAL A 76 4.01 -6.36 5.51
CA VAL A 76 5.14 -5.56 5.02
C VAL A 76 4.97 -5.27 3.55
N VAL A 77 5.48 -4.13 3.07
CA VAL A 77 5.51 -3.83 1.62
C VAL A 77 6.88 -3.32 1.19
N GLY A 78 7.27 -3.63 -0.05
CA GLY A 78 8.26 -2.86 -0.79
C GLY A 78 7.63 -1.58 -1.37
N LEU A 79 7.61 -0.50 -0.60
CA LEU A 79 6.81 0.69 -0.92
C LEU A 79 7.19 1.32 -2.26
N SER A 80 8.50 1.49 -2.52
CA SER A 80 9.01 2.19 -3.70
C SER A 80 8.63 1.53 -5.03
N ASN A 81 8.12 0.31 -5.02
CA ASN A 81 7.61 -0.38 -6.21
C ASN A 81 6.44 0.37 -6.84
N ILE A 82 5.61 1.06 -6.04
CA ILE A 82 4.44 1.80 -6.54
C ILE A 82 4.83 2.84 -7.58
N SER A 83 5.99 3.47 -7.39
CA SER A 83 6.48 4.59 -8.20
C SER A 83 7.59 4.22 -9.17
N ASN A 84 7.86 2.94 -9.38
CA ASN A 84 8.82 2.50 -10.39
C ASN A 84 8.39 2.97 -11.79
N GLY A 85 9.35 3.41 -12.60
CA GLY A 85 9.10 3.99 -13.92
C GLY A 85 8.51 5.40 -13.92
N CYS A 86 8.16 5.98 -12.76
CA CYS A 86 7.58 7.32 -12.68
C CYS A 86 8.67 8.43 -12.66
N PRO A 87 8.34 9.67 -13.09
CA PRO A 87 9.25 10.80 -13.04
C PRO A 87 9.75 11.06 -11.61
N LYS A 88 11.03 11.45 -11.47
CA LYS A 88 11.69 11.61 -10.16
C LYS A 88 10.94 12.54 -9.19
N HIS A 89 10.30 13.59 -9.69
CA HIS A 89 9.54 14.54 -8.86
C HIS A 89 8.17 13.99 -8.40
N ILE A 90 7.63 12.98 -9.08
CA ILE A 90 6.35 12.33 -8.73
C ILE A 90 6.53 11.21 -7.71
N ARG A 91 7.68 10.51 -7.73
CA ARG A 91 7.90 9.32 -6.90
C ARG A 91 7.70 9.56 -5.39
N PRO A 92 8.27 10.62 -4.78
CA PRO A 92 8.11 10.85 -3.34
C PRO A 92 6.66 11.14 -2.97
N ILE A 93 5.90 11.80 -3.85
CA ILE A 93 4.49 12.13 -3.66
C ILE A 93 3.64 10.85 -3.63
N LEU A 94 3.82 9.97 -4.63
CA LEU A 94 3.14 8.68 -4.69
C LEU A 94 3.50 7.80 -3.48
N ASN A 95 4.79 7.66 -3.18
CA ASN A 95 5.26 6.83 -2.07
C ASN A 95 4.65 7.29 -0.74
N LYS A 96 4.68 8.60 -0.46
CA LYS A 96 4.17 9.21 0.77
C LYS A 96 2.68 8.96 0.97
N TYR A 97 1.84 9.32 0.00
CA TYR A 97 0.40 9.22 0.18
C TYR A 97 -0.09 7.77 0.10
N TYR A 98 0.57 6.93 -0.70
CA TYR A 98 0.28 5.51 -0.70
C TYR A 98 0.65 4.86 0.64
N PHE A 99 1.80 5.19 1.23
CA PHE A 99 2.18 4.73 2.56
C PHE A 99 1.14 5.07 3.63
N LEU A 100 0.63 6.30 3.64
CA LEU A 100 -0.41 6.72 4.58
C LEU A 100 -1.72 5.94 4.40
N MET A 101 -2.11 5.64 3.16
CA MET A 101 -3.27 4.77 2.89
C MET A 101 -3.05 3.35 3.40
N LEU A 102 -1.86 2.78 3.18
CA LEU A 102 -1.52 1.44 3.68
C LEU A 102 -1.47 1.40 5.21
N LEU A 103 -0.97 2.45 5.87
CA LEU A 103 -1.01 2.57 7.34
C LEU A 103 -2.45 2.61 7.85
N ASN A 104 -3.35 3.32 7.17
CA ASN A 104 -4.77 3.36 7.54
C ASN A 104 -5.45 1.99 7.34
N ALA A 105 -5.00 1.19 6.37
CA ALA A 105 -5.42 -0.20 6.19
C ALA A 105 -4.83 -1.19 7.22
N GLY A 106 -3.83 -0.76 8.00
CA GLY A 106 -3.20 -1.58 9.06
C GLY A 106 -1.80 -2.10 8.73
N LEU A 107 -1.06 -1.49 7.80
CA LEU A 107 0.32 -1.89 7.51
C LEU A 107 1.22 -1.83 8.76
N ASP A 108 2.02 -2.88 9.02
CA ASP A 108 2.97 -2.89 10.16
C ASP A 108 4.38 -2.42 9.81
N ALA A 109 4.84 -2.68 8.57
CA ALA A 109 6.19 -2.36 8.14
C ALA A 109 6.27 -1.95 6.67
N ALA A 110 7.28 -1.15 6.32
CA ALA A 110 7.57 -0.80 4.93
C ALA A 110 9.09 -0.84 4.69
N ILE A 111 9.49 -1.39 3.56
CA ILE A 111 10.83 -1.20 2.98
C ILE A 111 10.73 0.05 2.11
N ALA A 112 11.26 1.16 2.60
CA ALA A 112 11.06 2.50 2.04
C ALA A 112 12.24 3.44 2.34
N ASP A 113 12.26 4.62 1.70
CA ASP A 113 13.17 5.70 2.07
C ASP A 113 12.72 6.30 3.42
N PRO A 114 13.54 6.23 4.48
CA PRO A 114 13.15 6.71 5.80
C PRO A 114 12.90 8.22 5.86
N ALA A 115 13.54 9.03 4.99
CA ALA A 115 13.31 10.47 4.95
C ALA A 115 11.90 10.77 4.42
N GLU A 116 11.49 10.12 3.33
CA GLU A 116 10.14 10.26 2.77
C GLU A 116 9.07 9.81 3.78
N MET A 117 9.31 8.73 4.52
CA MET A 117 8.35 8.21 5.51
C MET A 117 8.22 9.14 6.71
N LYS A 118 9.30 9.82 7.11
CA LYS A 118 9.24 10.83 8.16
C LYS A 118 8.33 12.00 7.73
N GLU A 119 8.53 12.53 6.52
CA GLU A 119 7.68 13.59 5.96
C GLU A 119 6.21 13.14 5.84
N ALA A 120 5.98 11.88 5.43
CA ALA A 120 4.64 11.31 5.38
C ALA A 120 3.94 11.35 6.75
N MET A 121 4.66 10.94 7.80
CA MET A 121 4.11 10.93 9.16
C MET A 121 3.80 12.32 9.70
N GLU A 122 4.61 13.33 9.35
CA GLU A 122 4.35 14.74 9.69
C GLU A 122 3.08 15.26 9.02
N GLU A 123 2.73 14.74 7.84
CA GLU A 123 1.52 15.13 7.09
C GLU A 123 0.28 14.26 7.38
N ARG A 124 0.39 13.23 8.24
CA ARG A 124 -0.68 12.22 8.44
C ARG A 124 -2.03 12.83 8.83
N GLU A 125 -2.04 13.82 9.72
CA GLU A 125 -3.29 14.46 10.16
C GLU A 125 -3.96 15.23 9.01
N LEU A 126 -3.17 16.02 8.26
CA LEU A 126 -3.65 16.77 7.09
C LEU A 126 -4.17 15.81 6.02
N PHE A 127 -3.42 14.73 5.75
CA PHE A 127 -3.82 13.69 4.81
C PHE A 127 -5.17 13.08 5.19
N ASN A 128 -5.37 12.73 6.46
CA ASN A 128 -6.63 12.15 6.93
C ASN A 128 -7.81 13.12 6.79
N LYS A 129 -7.62 14.41 7.07
CA LYS A 129 -8.64 15.45 6.80
C LYS A 129 -9.04 15.45 5.32
N VAL A 130 -8.05 15.49 4.42
CA VAL A 130 -8.30 15.50 2.97
C VAL A 130 -8.98 14.21 2.51
N LEU A 131 -8.55 13.04 3.03
CA LEU A 131 -9.15 11.75 2.74
C LEU A 131 -10.63 11.67 3.17
N ASN A 132 -10.99 12.33 4.28
CA ASN A 132 -12.37 12.45 4.76
C ASN A 132 -13.19 13.53 4.03
N GLY A 133 -12.61 14.20 3.04
CA GLY A 133 -13.27 15.26 2.26
C GLY A 133 -13.26 16.63 2.93
N GLU A 134 -12.50 16.81 4.02
CA GLU A 134 -12.34 18.10 4.69
C GLU A 134 -11.38 19.02 3.93
N GLU A 135 -11.51 20.33 4.16
CA GLU A 135 -10.57 21.31 3.61
C GLU A 135 -9.38 21.55 4.55
N ILE A 136 -8.22 21.83 3.96
CA ILE A 136 -7.03 22.33 4.68
C ILE A 136 -6.67 23.74 4.18
N GLU A 137 -5.91 24.48 5.00
CA GLU A 137 -5.50 25.86 4.69
C GLU A 137 -4.61 25.93 3.43
N ASP A 138 -3.68 25.00 3.29
CA ASP A 138 -2.78 24.90 2.14
C ASP A 138 -3.50 24.27 0.94
N LYS A 139 -4.10 25.13 0.11
CA LYS A 139 -4.88 24.73 -1.07
C LYS A 139 -4.05 24.02 -2.15
N GLU A 140 -2.77 24.37 -2.29
CA GLU A 140 -1.88 23.74 -3.25
C GLU A 140 -1.58 22.30 -2.81
N LYS A 141 -1.16 22.11 -1.55
CA LYS A 141 -0.94 20.79 -0.97
C LYS A 141 -2.21 19.94 -0.99
N MET A 142 -3.36 20.52 -0.66
CA MET A 142 -4.65 19.84 -0.75
C MET A 142 -4.92 19.31 -2.15
N THR A 143 -4.63 20.13 -3.17
CA THR A 143 -4.83 19.75 -4.58
C THR A 143 -3.92 18.58 -4.96
N VAL A 144 -2.63 18.63 -4.57
CA VAL A 144 -1.70 17.51 -4.80
C VAL A 144 -2.17 16.24 -4.09
N MET A 145 -2.59 16.33 -2.83
CA MET A 145 -3.13 15.20 -2.07
C MET A 145 -4.35 14.58 -2.76
N LYS A 146 -5.37 15.40 -3.09
CA LYS A 146 -6.61 14.92 -3.73
C LYS A 146 -6.33 14.22 -5.06
N LYS A 147 -5.57 14.86 -5.96
CA LYS A 147 -5.20 14.28 -7.25
C LYS A 147 -4.45 12.96 -7.10
N THR A 148 -3.55 12.87 -6.11
CA THR A 148 -2.78 11.65 -5.86
C THR A 148 -3.66 10.53 -5.28
N ILE A 149 -4.54 10.86 -4.33
CA ILE A 149 -5.52 9.92 -3.76
C ILE A 149 -6.43 9.38 -4.88
N ASP A 150 -6.95 10.25 -5.75
CA ASP A 150 -7.83 9.84 -6.84
C ASP A 150 -7.13 8.91 -7.84
N VAL A 151 -5.85 9.16 -8.12
CA VAL A 151 -5.03 8.25 -8.93
C VAL A 151 -4.84 6.91 -8.22
N ILE A 152 -4.47 6.89 -6.94
CA ILE A 152 -4.26 5.64 -6.20
C ILE A 152 -5.56 4.83 -6.10
N LEU A 153 -6.69 5.50 -5.88
CA LEU A 153 -8.01 4.88 -5.78
C LEU A 153 -8.61 4.46 -7.14
N GLY A 154 -7.96 4.84 -8.25
CA GLY A 154 -8.45 4.55 -9.60
C GLY A 154 -9.63 5.43 -10.03
N ASN A 155 -9.95 6.50 -9.29
CA ASN A 155 -10.95 7.50 -9.68
C ASN A 155 -10.47 8.31 -10.90
N THR A 156 -9.16 8.45 -11.06
CA THR A 156 -8.50 9.10 -12.22
C THR A 156 -7.40 8.19 -12.77
N LEU A 157 -7.32 8.02 -14.09
CA LEU A 157 -6.25 7.23 -14.71
C LEU A 157 -4.89 7.90 -14.50
N TYR A 158 -3.86 7.13 -14.14
CA TYR A 158 -2.51 7.64 -13.97
C TYR A 158 -1.94 8.13 -15.31
N ALA A 159 -1.34 9.32 -15.27
CA ALA A 159 -0.47 9.85 -16.31
C ALA A 159 0.72 10.54 -15.63
N HIS A 160 1.89 10.63 -16.29
CA HIS A 160 3.05 11.33 -15.71
C HIS A 160 2.79 12.79 -15.36
N SER A 161 1.76 13.40 -15.97
CA SER A 161 1.31 14.78 -15.77
C SER A 161 0.03 14.88 -14.92
N TYR A 162 -0.38 13.84 -14.18
CA TYR A 162 -1.68 13.86 -13.46
C TYR A 162 -1.82 15.03 -12.47
N LEU A 163 -0.73 15.61 -11.99
CA LEU A 163 -0.76 16.79 -11.12
C LEU A 163 -1.10 18.09 -11.87
N GLU A 164 -0.92 18.12 -13.19
CA GLU A 164 -1.15 19.29 -14.05
C GLU A 164 -2.55 19.29 -14.69
N MET A 165 -3.23 18.14 -14.70
CA MET A 165 -4.58 17.95 -15.25
C MET A 165 -5.66 18.50 -14.32
#